data_AF-A0A1M5ZWQ2-F1
#
_entry.id   AF-A0A1M5ZWQ2-F1
#
_cell.length_a   1.000
_cell.length_b   1.000
_cell.length_c   1.000
_cell.angle_alpha   90.00
_cell.angle_beta   90.00
_cell.angle_gamma   90.00
#
_symmetry.space_group_name_H-M   'P 1'
#
loop_
_entity.id
_entity.type
_entity.pdbx_description
1 polymer ?
#
loop_
_entity_poly.entity_id
_entity_poly.type
_entity_poly.pdbx_seq_one_letter_code
_entity_poly.pdbx_strand_id
1 'polypeptide(L)'
;MYCTKCGNQMDDDQKYCGNCGSELESSSNNESTIIKSRNYAQSSTMNNDSSELNNLIHALEVSLPIYKKIDEYSQEENRIANNTIPTWGSVILGIAGFIIGLIILGPNNIYALAFAVLPPSIAKKYRKTKNDRKISAIKEESTQYIKNNYCEELLVLPDDYRYYIAAEYIYKCLVEGRADSLKEALNLFVEQKDRWVQQQMTQQITDMQRQQTAYLRTLVISDALKELA
;
A
#
# COMPACT_ATOMS: atom_id res chain seq x y z
N MET A 1 10.72 28.02 36.95
CA MET A 1 10.14 28.24 35.59
C MET A 1 8.62 27.95 35.53
N TYR A 2 7.89 28.27 34.44
CA TYR A 2 6.47 27.89 34.25
C TYR A 2 6.29 26.96 33.05
N CYS A 3 5.41 25.96 33.15
CA CYS A 3 5.11 25.02 32.06
C CYS A 3 4.41 25.74 30.89
N THR A 4 4.96 25.62 29.68
CA THR A 4 4.42 26.23 28.45
C THR A 4 3.09 25.61 28.00
N LYS A 5 2.75 24.41 28.50
CA LYS A 5 1.52 23.69 28.15
C LYS A 5 0.35 23.94 29.11
N CYS A 6 0.61 24.11 30.41
CA CYS A 6 -0.46 24.24 31.42
C CYS A 6 -0.32 25.42 32.38
N GLY A 7 0.74 26.22 32.26
CA GLY A 7 0.96 27.40 33.09
C GLY A 7 1.37 27.11 34.54
N ASN A 8 1.59 25.84 34.92
CA ASN A 8 1.97 25.48 36.28
C ASN A 8 3.41 25.91 36.61
N GLN A 9 3.65 26.38 37.84
CA GLN A 9 4.98 26.75 38.33
C GLN A 9 5.80 25.49 38.62
N MET A 10 7.04 25.46 38.15
CA MET A 10 7.94 24.30 38.24
C MET A 10 9.32 24.70 38.75
N ASP A 11 9.94 23.75 39.42
CA ASP A 11 11.32 23.81 39.90
C ASP A 11 12.29 23.59 38.74
N ASP A 12 13.45 24.27 38.76
CA ASP A 12 14.33 24.39 37.60
C ASP A 12 15.05 23.06 37.24
N ASP A 13 15.02 22.06 38.13
CA ASP A 13 15.65 20.74 37.94
C ASP A 13 14.68 19.63 37.46
N GLN A 14 13.41 19.94 37.22
CA GLN A 14 12.42 18.92 36.80
C GLN A 14 12.47 18.67 35.29
N LYS A 15 12.51 17.40 34.87
CA LYS A 15 12.51 17.01 33.43
C LYS A 15 11.11 16.93 32.81
N TYR A 16 10.08 16.77 33.64
CA TYR A 16 8.68 16.66 33.21
C TYR A 16 7.79 17.47 34.12
N CYS A 17 6.70 18.03 33.57
CA CYS A 17 5.70 18.71 34.35
C CYS A 17 4.87 17.72 35.17
N GLY A 18 4.92 17.84 36.50
CA GLY A 18 4.13 16.99 37.41
C GLY A 18 2.60 17.10 37.26
N ASN A 19 2.10 18.15 36.56
CA ASN A 19 0.67 18.36 36.37
C ASN A 19 0.14 17.83 35.02
N CYS A 20 0.84 18.09 33.91
CA CYS A 20 0.37 17.69 32.56
C CYS A 20 1.27 16.68 31.86
N GLY A 21 2.38 16.26 32.47
CA GLY A 21 3.30 15.25 31.94
C GLY A 21 4.18 15.71 30.77
N SER A 22 4.16 16.99 30.39
CA SER A 22 4.98 17.49 29.28
C SER A 22 6.47 17.51 29.63
N GLU A 23 7.30 16.94 28.74
CA GLU A 23 8.77 16.95 28.84
C GLU A 23 9.33 18.35 28.58
N LEU A 24 10.37 18.71 29.33
CA LEU A 24 11.10 19.96 29.15
C LEU A 24 12.35 19.65 28.31
N GLU A 25 12.41 20.26 27.12
CA GLU A 25 13.52 20.05 26.19
C GLU A 25 14.85 20.41 26.85
N SER A 26 15.65 19.40 27.18
CA SER A 26 17.06 19.55 27.51
C SER A 26 17.88 19.02 26.34
N SER A 27 18.62 19.92 25.71
CA SER A 27 19.43 19.65 24.53
C SER A 27 20.61 18.73 24.85
N SER A 28 20.71 17.56 24.22
CA SER A 28 21.85 17.15 23.37
C SER A 28 21.88 15.65 23.03
N ASN A 29 21.93 15.39 21.72
CA ASN A 29 22.66 14.34 20.98
C ASN A 29 22.19 12.86 21.00
N ASN A 30 21.61 12.48 19.85
CA ASN A 30 21.94 11.34 18.97
C ASN A 30 22.27 9.96 19.58
N GLU A 31 21.33 9.00 19.52
CA GLU A 31 21.54 7.68 18.89
C GLU A 31 20.25 6.81 18.84
N SER A 32 20.09 6.12 17.71
CA SER A 32 19.37 4.85 17.52
C SER A 32 17.83 4.80 17.51
N THR A 33 17.30 5.11 16.32
CA THR A 33 15.94 4.85 15.85
C THR A 33 15.70 3.34 15.63
N ILE A 34 15.45 2.58 16.68
CA ILE A 34 14.70 1.31 16.61
C ILE A 34 13.72 1.32 17.80
N ILE A 35 12.45 1.01 17.53
CA ILE A 35 11.29 1.08 18.45
C ILE A 35 10.60 2.47 18.49
N LYS A 36 9.89 2.83 17.42
CA LYS A 36 8.74 3.73 17.48
C LYS A 36 7.54 3.11 16.77
N SER A 37 6.97 2.06 17.38
CA SER A 37 5.61 1.58 17.09
C SER A 37 4.98 1.10 18.39
N ARG A 38 4.64 2.04 19.27
CA ARG A 38 3.73 1.74 20.39
C ARG A 38 2.83 2.87 20.88
N ASN A 39 2.94 4.08 20.35
CA ASN A 39 2.15 5.22 20.84
C ASN A 39 1.34 5.90 19.73
N TYR A 40 0.48 5.15 19.04
CA TYR A 40 -0.74 5.70 18.43
C TYR A 40 -1.95 5.21 19.23
N ALA A 41 -1.95 5.55 20.51
CA ALA A 41 -3.02 5.19 21.44
C ALA A 41 -3.21 6.25 22.51
N GLN A 42 -3.19 7.55 22.17
CA GLN A 42 -3.56 8.58 23.15
C GLN A 42 -3.99 9.91 22.53
N SER A 43 -5.26 10.00 22.11
CA SER A 43 -6.15 11.12 22.48
C SER A 43 -7.56 10.88 21.93
N SER A 44 -8.33 10.05 22.63
CA SER A 44 -9.78 10.19 22.74
C SER A 44 -10.26 9.17 23.77
N THR A 45 -10.42 9.63 25.01
CA THR A 45 -11.40 9.05 25.92
C THR A 45 -12.77 9.28 25.27
N MET A 46 -13.33 8.28 24.59
CA MET A 46 -14.74 8.25 24.22
C MET A 46 -15.43 7.33 25.22
N ASN A 47 -16.30 7.90 26.03
CA ASN A 47 -17.12 7.17 26.98
C ASN A 47 -18.30 6.55 26.22
N ASN A 48 -18.60 5.30 26.54
CA ASN A 48 -19.61 4.48 25.87
C ASN A 48 -21.03 4.95 26.25
N ASP A 49 -21.57 5.90 25.51
CA ASP A 49 -23.02 6.06 25.38
C ASP A 49 -23.47 5.32 24.11
N SER A 50 -24.42 4.39 24.25
CA SER A 50 -24.93 3.57 23.14
C SER A 50 -25.48 4.40 21.97
N SER A 51 -25.85 5.65 22.20
CA SER A 51 -26.23 6.62 21.17
C SER A 51 -25.06 7.04 20.28
N GLU A 52 -23.85 7.25 20.82
CA GLU A 52 -22.68 7.66 20.05
C GLU A 52 -22.21 6.54 19.12
N LEU A 53 -22.25 5.30 19.61
CA LEU A 53 -21.92 4.12 18.80
C LEU A 53 -22.87 3.97 17.60
N ASN A 54 -24.17 4.17 17.82
CA ASN A 54 -25.17 4.11 16.74
C ASN A 54 -24.99 5.24 15.71
N ASN A 55 -24.66 6.46 16.16
CA ASN A 55 -24.34 7.56 15.27
C ASN A 55 -23.10 7.27 14.42
N LEU A 56 -22.09 6.64 15.02
CA LEU A 56 -20.86 6.24 14.33
C LEU A 56 -21.11 5.13 13.30
N ILE A 57 -21.93 4.12 13.65
CA ILE A 57 -22.34 3.06 12.72
C ILE A 57 -23.07 3.65 11.52
N HIS A 58 -24.01 4.57 11.76
CA HIS A 58 -24.74 5.25 10.69
C HIS A 58 -23.81 6.09 9.79
N ALA A 59 -22.87 6.83 10.38
CA ALA A 59 -21.89 7.61 9.61
C ALA A 59 -20.97 6.70 8.75
N LEU A 60 -20.59 5.53 9.26
CA LEU A 60 -19.84 4.52 8.50
C LEU A 60 -20.68 3.91 7.38
N GLU A 61 -21.96 3.62 7.64
CA GLU A 61 -22.89 3.08 6.64
C GLU A 61 -23.05 4.02 5.44
N VAL A 62 -23.16 5.32 5.69
CA VAL A 62 -23.28 6.37 4.66
C VAL A 62 -21.96 6.56 3.88
N SER A 63 -20.81 6.45 4.55
CA SER A 63 -19.49 6.66 3.91
C SER A 63 -18.93 5.44 3.17
N LEU A 64 -19.36 4.23 3.53
CA LEU A 64 -18.98 2.97 2.87
C LEU A 64 -19.09 2.95 1.33
N PRO A 65 -20.21 3.38 0.70
CA PRO A 65 -20.32 3.38 -0.77
C PRO A 65 -19.31 4.32 -1.42
N ILE A 66 -18.95 5.43 -0.76
CA ILE A 66 -17.94 6.38 -1.24
C ILE A 66 -16.56 5.69 -1.21
N TYR A 67 -16.20 5.07 -0.09
CA TYR A 67 -14.95 4.32 0.03
C TYR A 67 -14.83 3.21 -1.01
N LYS A 68 -15.92 2.47 -1.25
CA LYS A 68 -15.95 1.40 -2.26
C LYS A 68 -15.63 1.94 -3.65
N LYS A 69 -16.27 3.03 -4.05
CA LYS A 69 -16.06 3.61 -5.37
C LYS A 69 -14.67 4.22 -5.54
N ILE A 70 -14.09 4.79 -4.48
CA ILE A 70 -12.69 5.23 -4.47
C ILE A 70 -11.75 4.04 -4.66
N ASP A 71 -12.02 2.91 -4.01
CA ASP A 71 -11.23 1.69 -4.17
C ASP A 71 -11.32 1.13 -5.60
N GLU A 72 -12.52 1.14 -6.21
CA GLU A 72 -12.72 0.76 -7.62
C GLU A 72 -11.87 1.63 -8.57
N TYR A 73 -11.78 2.95 -8.34
CA TYR A 73 -10.90 3.83 -9.12
C TYR A 73 -9.42 3.46 -8.95
N SER A 74 -8.98 3.15 -7.72
CA SER A 74 -7.60 2.74 -7.42
C SER A 74 -7.25 1.39 -8.08
N GLN A 75 -8.17 0.43 -8.07
CA GLN A 75 -7.98 -0.85 -8.76
C GLN A 75 -7.87 -0.68 -10.28
N GLU A 76 -8.67 0.22 -10.87
CA GLU A 76 -8.59 0.52 -12.29
C GLU A 76 -7.27 1.20 -12.67
N GLU A 77 -6.78 2.12 -11.85
CA GLU A 77 -5.44 2.71 -12.00
C GLU A 77 -4.35 1.63 -12.02
N ASN A 78 -4.39 0.72 -11.04
CA ASN A 78 -3.45 -0.41 -10.95
C ASN A 78 -3.57 -1.37 -12.14
N ARG A 79 -4.79 -1.61 -12.66
CA ARG A 79 -4.99 -2.43 -13.86
C ARG A 79 -4.35 -1.80 -15.09
N ILE A 80 -4.49 -0.49 -15.25
CA ILE A 80 -3.90 0.26 -16.37
C ILE A 80 -2.37 0.29 -16.26
N ALA A 81 -1.85 0.42 -15.03
CA ALA A 81 -0.42 0.34 -14.76
C ALA A 81 0.13 -1.06 -15.09
N ASN A 82 -0.48 -2.12 -14.58
CA ASN A 82 0.01 -3.51 -14.71
C ASN A 82 -0.19 -4.09 -16.11
N ASN A 83 -1.16 -3.60 -16.91
CA ASN A 83 -1.35 -4.01 -18.29
C ASN A 83 -0.35 -3.36 -19.28
N THR A 84 0.72 -2.70 -18.76
CA THR A 84 1.89 -2.40 -19.59
C THR A 84 2.63 -3.69 -19.91
N ILE A 85 2.46 -4.16 -21.15
CA ILE A 85 3.10 -5.35 -21.74
C ILE A 85 4.57 -5.48 -21.28
N PRO A 86 5.00 -6.65 -20.76
CA PRO A 86 6.37 -6.88 -20.35
C PRO A 86 7.32 -6.57 -21.52
N THR A 87 8.43 -5.90 -21.20
CA THR A 87 9.47 -5.44 -22.11
C THR A 87 9.89 -6.44 -23.20
N TRP A 88 9.73 -7.74 -22.95
CA TRP A 88 9.97 -8.85 -23.87
C TRP A 88 9.17 -8.76 -25.19
N GLY A 89 7.95 -8.21 -25.20
CA GLY A 89 7.18 -8.04 -26.43
C GLY A 89 7.81 -7.03 -27.42
N SER A 90 8.56 -6.06 -26.90
CA SER A 90 9.31 -5.09 -27.73
C SER A 90 10.58 -5.69 -28.33
N VAL A 91 11.17 -6.70 -27.66
CA VAL A 91 12.33 -7.44 -28.15
C VAL A 91 11.95 -8.26 -29.39
N ILE A 92 10.79 -8.93 -29.37
CA ILE A 92 10.31 -9.74 -30.50
C ILE A 92 10.03 -8.87 -31.73
N LEU A 93 9.39 -7.70 -31.56
CA LEU A 93 9.16 -6.75 -32.67
C LEU A 93 10.48 -6.17 -33.23
N GLY A 94 11.47 -5.90 -32.37
CA GLY A 94 12.79 -5.45 -32.79
C GLY A 94 13.54 -6.50 -33.62
N ILE A 95 13.49 -7.77 -33.20
CA ILE A 95 14.09 -8.89 -33.94
C ILE A 95 13.39 -9.08 -35.30
N ALA A 96 12.06 -9.03 -35.35
CA ALA A 96 11.32 -9.13 -36.60
C ALA A 96 11.66 -7.98 -37.57
N GLY A 97 11.75 -6.74 -37.07
CA GLY A 97 12.15 -5.58 -37.87
C GLY A 97 13.59 -5.66 -38.40
N PHE A 98 14.51 -6.20 -37.60
CA PHE A 98 15.89 -6.44 -38.01
C PHE A 98 15.99 -7.48 -39.13
N ILE A 99 15.25 -8.60 -39.01
CA ILE A 99 15.20 -9.65 -40.03
C ILE A 99 14.64 -9.09 -41.35
N ILE A 100 13.56 -8.30 -41.30
CA ILE A 100 12.98 -7.64 -42.49
C ILE A 100 13.97 -6.66 -43.12
N GLY A 101 14.68 -5.87 -42.29
CA GLY A 101 15.70 -4.92 -42.75
C GLY A 101 16.86 -5.60 -43.48
N LEU A 102 17.34 -6.75 -42.98
CA LEU A 102 18.39 -7.53 -43.64
C LEU A 102 17.93 -8.13 -44.99
N ILE A 103 16.66 -8.54 -45.10
CA ILE A 103 16.10 -9.08 -46.35
C ILE A 103 16.00 -8.01 -47.44
N ILE A 104 15.62 -6.78 -47.09
CA ILE A 104 15.36 -5.71 -48.08
C ILE A 104 16.64 -4.94 -48.45
N LEU A 105 17.49 -4.63 -47.47
CA LEU A 105 18.66 -3.74 -47.65
C LEU A 105 20.00 -4.48 -47.81
N GLY A 106 20.00 -5.80 -47.57
CA GLY A 106 21.17 -6.65 -47.65
C GLY A 106 22.02 -6.66 -46.36
N PRO A 107 22.86 -7.70 -46.18
CA PRO A 107 23.56 -7.98 -44.92
C PRO A 107 24.63 -6.96 -44.53
N ASN A 108 25.13 -6.17 -45.49
CA ASN A 108 26.22 -5.22 -45.28
C ASN A 108 25.73 -3.78 -45.02
N ASN A 109 24.42 -3.57 -44.94
CA ASN A 109 23.84 -2.25 -44.86
C ASN A 109 23.58 -1.83 -43.40
N ILE A 110 24.39 -0.88 -42.91
CA ILE A 110 24.32 -0.36 -41.54
C ILE A 110 22.93 0.23 -41.17
N TYR A 111 22.14 0.62 -42.17
CA TYR A 111 20.78 1.13 -41.97
C TYR A 111 19.77 0.03 -41.55
N ALA A 112 20.11 -1.26 -41.66
CA ALA A 112 19.28 -2.36 -41.13
C ALA A 112 19.12 -2.29 -39.60
N LEU A 113 20.11 -1.75 -38.88
CA LEU A 113 20.04 -1.51 -37.44
C LEU A 113 19.02 -0.42 -37.07
N ALA A 114 18.74 0.53 -37.96
CA ALA A 114 17.76 1.58 -37.71
C ALA A 114 16.33 1.02 -37.57
N PHE A 115 15.99 -0.03 -38.32
CA PHE A 115 14.70 -0.72 -38.23
C PHE A 115 14.52 -1.53 -36.94
N ALA A 116 15.61 -1.93 -36.28
CA ALA A 116 15.56 -2.60 -34.99
C ALA A 116 15.29 -1.64 -33.82
N VAL A 117 15.77 -0.39 -33.92
CA VAL A 117 15.81 0.57 -32.79
C VAL A 117 14.65 1.59 -32.80
N LEU A 118 14.19 2.02 -33.99
CA LEU A 118 13.17 3.06 -34.12
C LEU A 118 11.76 2.64 -33.69
N PRO A 119 11.20 1.48 -34.10
CA PRO A 119 9.83 1.09 -33.75
C PRO A 119 9.57 0.91 -32.25
N PRO A 120 10.43 0.20 -31.47
CA PRO A 120 10.14 -0.06 -30.06
C PRO A 120 10.25 1.19 -29.19
N SER A 121 11.18 2.10 -29.50
CA SER A 121 11.41 3.34 -28.73
C SER A 121 10.24 4.33 -28.87
N ILE A 122 9.71 4.51 -30.08
CA ILE A 122 8.60 5.42 -30.37
C ILE A 122 7.29 4.83 -29.81
N ALA A 123 7.06 3.52 -29.98
CA ALA A 123 5.88 2.84 -29.45
C ALA A 123 5.82 2.88 -27.91
N LYS A 124 6.96 2.71 -27.22
CA LYS A 124 7.04 2.79 -25.75
C LYS A 124 6.69 4.18 -25.23
N LYS A 125 7.21 5.25 -25.88
CA LYS A 125 6.92 6.64 -25.50
C LYS A 125 5.46 7.01 -25.73
N TYR A 126 4.88 6.64 -26.88
CA TYR A 126 3.47 6.91 -27.19
C TYR A 126 2.50 6.14 -26.28
N ARG A 127 2.82 4.88 -25.93
CA ARG A 127 1.99 4.08 -25.02
C ARG A 127 2.07 4.58 -23.57
N LYS A 128 3.26 4.98 -23.12
CA LYS A 128 3.46 5.59 -21.80
C LYS A 128 2.61 6.85 -21.65
N THR A 129 2.71 7.79 -22.59
CA THR A 129 1.92 9.04 -22.53
C THR A 129 0.41 8.80 -22.63
N LYS A 130 -0.05 7.78 -23.37
CA LYS A 130 -1.47 7.42 -23.43
C LYS A 130 -1.98 6.84 -22.12
N ASN A 131 -1.21 5.98 -21.45
CA ASN A 131 -1.60 5.42 -20.15
C ASN A 131 -1.52 6.48 -19.05
N ASP A 132 -0.49 7.33 -19.07
CA ASP A 132 -0.35 8.46 -18.13
C ASP A 132 -1.58 9.40 -18.21
N ARG A 133 -2.07 9.68 -19.44
CA ARG A 133 -3.30 10.47 -19.65
C ARG A 133 -4.56 9.80 -19.12
N LYS A 134 -4.64 8.47 -19.21
CA LYS A 134 -5.79 7.71 -18.67
C LYS A 134 -5.76 7.70 -17.14
N ILE A 135 -4.58 7.49 -16.55
CA ILE A 135 -4.37 7.54 -15.12
C ILE A 135 -4.71 8.94 -14.59
N SER A 136 -4.25 10.01 -15.25
CA SER A 136 -4.58 11.38 -14.85
C SER A 136 -6.08 11.68 -14.96
N ALA A 137 -6.76 11.18 -15.99
CA ALA A 137 -8.20 11.36 -16.14
C ALA A 137 -8.99 10.63 -15.04
N ILE A 138 -8.61 9.40 -14.68
CA ILE A 138 -9.22 8.65 -13.57
C ILE A 138 -8.99 9.34 -12.23
N LYS A 139 -7.77 9.86 -12.01
CA LYS A 139 -7.44 10.62 -10.79
C LYS A 139 -8.25 11.91 -10.68
N GLU A 140 -8.49 12.57 -11.81
CA GLU A 140 -9.34 13.76 -11.85
C GLU A 140 -10.82 13.40 -11.59
N GLU A 141 -11.32 12.33 -12.20
CA GLU A 141 -12.68 11.82 -11.98
C GLU A 141 -12.92 11.43 -10.52
N SER A 142 -11.98 10.70 -9.90
CA SER A 142 -12.08 10.33 -8.49
C SER A 142 -12.05 11.55 -7.57
N THR A 143 -11.23 12.55 -7.87
CA THR A 143 -11.18 13.81 -7.12
C THR A 143 -12.49 14.58 -7.24
N GLN A 144 -13.10 14.64 -8.43
CA GLN A 144 -14.40 15.27 -8.64
C GLN A 144 -15.52 14.51 -7.91
N TYR A 145 -15.48 13.18 -7.95
CA TYR A 145 -16.44 12.34 -7.24
C TYR A 145 -16.39 12.55 -5.73
N ILE A 146 -15.18 12.62 -5.14
CA ILE A 146 -14.98 12.91 -3.72
C ILE A 146 -15.51 14.30 -3.36
N LYS A 147 -15.22 15.32 -4.18
CA LYS A 147 -15.70 16.70 -3.92
C LYS A 147 -17.23 16.79 -3.95
N ASN A 148 -17.87 16.12 -4.90
CA ASN A 148 -19.32 16.17 -5.07
C ASN A 148 -20.08 15.34 -4.04
N ASN A 149 -19.45 14.31 -3.49
CA ASN A 149 -20.05 13.41 -2.50
C ASN A 149 -19.36 13.55 -1.13
N TYR A 150 -18.70 14.68 -0.88
CA TYR A 150 -18.03 14.93 0.39
C TYR A 150 -19.07 15.02 1.50
N CYS A 151 -18.93 14.18 2.52
CA CYS A 151 -19.75 14.19 3.72
C CYS A 151 -18.84 14.38 4.95
N GLU A 152 -19.32 15.10 5.97
CA GLU A 152 -18.57 15.32 7.22
C GLU A 152 -18.34 13.98 7.95
N GLU A 153 -19.25 13.04 7.73
CA GLU A 153 -19.23 11.65 8.14
C GLU A 153 -18.04 10.85 7.56
N LEU A 154 -17.38 11.33 6.50
CA LEU A 154 -16.18 10.70 5.94
C LEU A 154 -14.96 10.83 6.88
N LEU A 155 -14.95 11.84 7.76
CA LEU A 155 -13.85 12.15 8.68
C LEU A 155 -13.86 11.30 9.96
N VAL A 156 -14.88 10.46 10.16
CA VAL A 156 -15.04 9.63 11.39
C VAL A 156 -13.87 8.68 11.57
N LEU A 157 -13.28 8.19 10.48
CA LEU A 157 -12.10 7.33 10.51
C LEU A 157 -10.80 8.16 10.48
N PRO A 158 -9.73 7.74 11.19
CA PRO A 158 -8.41 8.34 11.05
C PRO A 158 -7.86 8.18 9.64
N ASP A 159 -7.05 9.14 9.17
CA ASP A 159 -6.50 9.20 7.81
C ASP A 159 -5.93 7.86 7.31
N ASP A 160 -5.14 7.18 8.16
CA ASP A 160 -4.48 5.91 7.83
C ASP A 160 -5.45 4.76 7.55
N TYR A 161 -6.72 4.88 7.95
CA TYR A 161 -7.76 3.85 7.80
C TYR A 161 -8.89 4.27 6.85
N ARG A 162 -8.75 5.40 6.14
CA ARG A 162 -9.74 5.92 5.17
C ARG A 162 -9.68 5.19 3.82
N TYR A 163 -9.88 3.89 3.85
CA TYR A 163 -9.99 3.06 2.65
C TYR A 163 -11.00 1.94 2.85
N TYR A 164 -11.52 1.41 1.74
CA TYR A 164 -12.68 0.51 1.73
C TYR A 164 -12.52 -0.70 2.66
N ILE A 165 -11.41 -1.44 2.55
CA ILE A 165 -11.20 -2.68 3.32
C ILE A 165 -11.19 -2.40 4.84
N ALA A 166 -10.56 -1.31 5.27
CA ALA A 166 -10.54 -0.92 6.68
C ALA A 166 -11.93 -0.50 7.16
N ALA A 167 -12.59 0.40 6.42
CA ALA A 167 -13.92 0.89 6.77
C ALA A 167 -14.95 -0.25 6.85
N GLU A 168 -14.93 -1.19 5.90
CA GLU A 168 -15.82 -2.36 5.87
C GLU A 168 -15.58 -3.28 7.08
N TYR A 169 -14.32 -3.57 7.40
CA TYR A 169 -14.00 -4.43 8.54
C TYR A 169 -14.40 -3.80 9.87
N ILE A 170 -14.09 -2.51 10.05
CA ILE A 170 -14.44 -1.74 11.26
C ILE A 170 -15.95 -1.67 11.42
N TYR A 171 -16.68 -1.34 10.34
CA TYR A 171 -18.15 -1.34 10.33
C TYR A 171 -18.72 -2.71 10.76
N LYS A 172 -18.21 -3.80 10.20
CA LYS A 172 -18.62 -5.17 10.57
C LYS A 172 -18.34 -5.46 12.04
N CYS A 173 -17.18 -5.09 12.56
CA CYS A 173 -16.85 -5.26 13.99
C CYS A 173 -17.84 -4.55 14.91
N LEU A 174 -18.28 -3.35 14.56
CA LEU A 174 -19.21 -2.56 15.37
C LEU A 174 -20.65 -3.10 15.28
N VAL A 175 -21.12 -3.44 14.07
CA VAL A 175 -22.47 -4.00 13.86
C VAL A 175 -22.64 -5.37 14.51
N GLU A 176 -21.62 -6.22 14.41
CA GLU A 176 -21.64 -7.57 15.00
C GLU A 176 -21.43 -7.55 16.52
N GLY A 177 -21.17 -6.39 17.13
CA GLY A 177 -20.88 -6.28 18.56
C GLY A 177 -19.56 -6.95 18.95
N ARG A 178 -18.60 -7.07 18.02
CA ARG A 178 -17.24 -7.56 18.31
C ARG A 178 -16.36 -6.48 18.94
N ALA A 179 -16.76 -5.23 18.80
CA ALA A 179 -16.11 -4.09 19.39
C ALA A 179 -17.17 -3.14 19.94
N ASP A 180 -16.97 -2.68 21.18
CA ASP A 180 -17.88 -1.74 21.84
C ASP A 180 -17.55 -0.28 21.51
N SER A 181 -16.36 -0.05 20.95
CA SER A 181 -15.87 1.29 20.59
C SER A 181 -15.10 1.28 19.28
N LEU A 182 -14.99 2.45 18.65
CA LEU A 182 -14.16 2.64 17.46
C LEU A 182 -12.69 2.24 17.71
N LYS A 183 -12.16 2.54 18.90
CA LYS A 183 -10.79 2.22 19.28
C LYS A 183 -10.56 0.71 19.30
N GLU A 184 -11.51 -0.04 19.84
CA GLU A 184 -11.43 -1.50 19.88
C GLU A 184 -11.55 -2.10 18.47
N ALA A 185 -12.49 -1.59 17.66
CA ALA A 185 -12.63 -2.01 16.26
C ALA A 185 -11.36 -1.76 15.44
N LEU A 186 -10.72 -0.59 15.64
CA LEU A 186 -9.43 -0.26 15.03
C LEU A 186 -8.32 -1.21 15.49
N ASN A 187 -8.27 -1.53 16.79
CA ASN A 187 -7.26 -2.44 17.33
C ASN A 187 -7.42 -3.86 16.74
N LEU A 188 -8.66 -4.36 16.64
CA LEU A 188 -8.97 -5.64 15.98
C LEU A 188 -8.56 -5.63 14.51
N PHE A 189 -8.77 -4.51 13.81
CA PHE A 189 -8.36 -4.37 12.42
C PHE A 189 -6.84 -4.37 12.26
N VAL A 190 -6.11 -3.66 13.12
CA VAL A 190 -4.63 -3.66 13.10
C VAL A 190 -4.10 -5.07 13.32
N GLU A 191 -4.63 -5.78 14.31
CA GLU A 191 -4.24 -7.15 14.57
C GLU A 191 -4.56 -8.06 13.38
N GLN A 192 -5.72 -7.88 12.76
CA GLN A 192 -6.11 -8.63 11.56
C GLN A 192 -5.18 -8.36 10.37
N LYS A 193 -4.78 -7.11 10.17
CA LYS A 193 -3.81 -6.70 9.14
C LYS A 193 -2.46 -7.36 9.36
N ASP A 194 -1.96 -7.36 10.59
CA ASP A 194 -0.71 -8.00 10.94
C ASP A 194 -0.77 -9.53 10.72
N ARG A 195 -1.91 -10.16 11.07
CA ARG A 195 -2.15 -11.59 10.75
C ARG A 195 -2.07 -11.87 9.25
N TRP A 196 -2.65 -11.01 8.40
CA TRP A 196 -2.57 -11.21 6.94
C TRP A 196 -1.14 -11.11 6.42
N VAL A 197 -0.36 -10.14 6.90
CA VAL A 197 1.05 -9.99 6.51
C VAL A 197 1.87 -11.22 6.93
N GLN A 198 1.65 -11.73 8.15
CA GLN A 198 2.31 -12.95 8.62
C GLN A 198 1.91 -14.17 7.80
N GLN A 199 0.63 -14.31 7.43
CA GLN A 199 0.15 -15.39 6.58
C GLN A 199 0.80 -15.36 5.19
N GLN A 200 0.90 -14.18 4.58
CA GLN A 200 1.55 -14.01 3.28
C GLN A 200 3.04 -14.39 3.35
N MET A 201 3.75 -13.92 4.38
CA MET A 201 5.17 -14.26 4.58
C MET A 201 5.36 -15.76 4.80
N THR A 202 4.50 -16.39 5.59
CA THR A 202 4.55 -17.84 5.86
C THR A 202 4.33 -18.65 4.59
N GLN A 203 3.39 -18.23 3.73
CA GLN A 203 3.17 -18.87 2.44
C GLN A 203 4.42 -18.80 1.55
N GLN A 204 5.05 -17.62 1.46
CA GLN A 204 6.28 -17.45 0.68
C GLN A 204 7.43 -18.32 1.20
N ILE A 205 7.62 -18.41 2.52
CA ILE A 205 8.64 -19.26 3.13
C ILE A 205 8.36 -20.74 2.81
N THR A 206 7.10 -21.18 2.94
CA THR A 206 6.70 -22.56 2.66
C THR A 206 6.95 -22.93 1.20
N ASP A 207 6.63 -22.04 0.27
CA ASP A 207 6.84 -22.27 -1.16
C ASP A 207 8.33 -22.30 -1.52
N MET A 208 9.15 -21.43 -0.89
CA MET A 208 10.60 -21.48 -1.03
C MET A 208 11.18 -22.80 -0.50
N GLN A 209 10.73 -23.28 0.65
CA GLN A 209 11.15 -24.57 1.20
C GLN A 209 10.75 -25.75 0.31
N ARG A 210 9.54 -25.71 -0.28
CA ARG A 210 9.10 -26.71 -1.26
C ARG A 210 9.99 -26.73 -2.48
N GLN A 211 10.40 -25.57 -3.00
CA GLN A 211 11.31 -25.47 -4.14
C GLN A 211 12.70 -26.02 -3.81
N GLN A 212 13.26 -25.67 -2.65
CA GLN A 212 14.55 -26.22 -2.20
C GLN A 212 14.50 -27.73 -2.05
N THR A 213 13.43 -28.26 -1.45
CA THR A 213 13.24 -29.71 -1.28
C THR A 213 13.10 -30.42 -2.63
N ALA A 214 12.35 -29.84 -3.57
CA ALA A 214 12.22 -30.37 -4.91
C ALA A 214 13.56 -30.39 -5.64
N TYR A 215 14.34 -29.30 -5.52
CA TYR A 215 15.67 -29.20 -6.11
C TYR A 215 16.63 -30.25 -5.55
N LEU A 216 16.70 -30.42 -4.22
CA LEU A 216 17.51 -31.45 -3.59
C LEU A 216 17.12 -32.86 -4.06
N ARG A 217 15.82 -33.14 -4.21
CA ARG A 217 15.35 -34.41 -4.76
C ARG A 217 15.86 -34.64 -6.19
N THR A 218 15.86 -33.61 -7.04
CA THR A 218 16.41 -33.74 -8.40
C THR A 218 17.91 -34.04 -8.41
N LEU A 219 18.67 -33.46 -7.48
CA LEU A 219 20.11 -33.73 -7.35
C LEU A 219 20.36 -35.17 -6.92
N VAL A 220 19.66 -35.65 -5.89
CA VAL A 220 19.77 -37.04 -5.41
C VAL A 220 19.45 -38.05 -6.52
N ILE A 221 18.41 -37.81 -7.31
CA ILE A 221 18.08 -38.66 -8.47
C ILE A 221 19.21 -38.62 -9.51
N SER A 222 19.74 -37.43 -9.81
CA SER A 222 20.82 -37.29 -10.81
C SER A 222 22.11 -38.00 -10.39
N ASP A 223 22.44 -37.98 -9.10
CA ASP A 223 23.63 -38.67 -8.58
C ASP A 223 23.41 -40.19 -8.54
N ALA A 224 22.23 -40.65 -8.12
CA ALA A 224 21.88 -42.08 -8.20
C ALA A 224 21.91 -42.63 -9.63
N LEU A 225 21.50 -41.82 -10.63
CA LEU A 225 21.57 -42.22 -12.03
C LEU A 225 23.01 -42.28 -12.56
N LYS A 226 23.92 -41.43 -12.07
CA LYS A 226 25.35 -41.50 -12.42
C LYS A 226 26.04 -42.73 -11.83
N GLU A 227 25.62 -43.17 -10.64
CA GLU A 227 26.17 -44.39 -10.01
C GLU A 227 25.73 -45.69 -10.73
N LEU A 228 24.67 -45.63 -11.53
CA LEU A 228 24.14 -46.78 -12.29
C LEU A 228 24.66 -46.88 -13.73
N ALA A 229 25.42 -45.88 -14.22
CA ALA A 229 25.97 -45.79 -15.57
C ALA A 229 27.46 -46.12 -15.61
#